data_AF-A0A1V1TNU2-F1
#
_entry.id   AF-A0A1V1TNU2-F1
#
_cell.length_a   1.000
_cell.length_b   1.000
_cell.length_c   1.000
_cell.angle_alpha   90.00
_cell.angle_beta   90.00
_cell.angle_gamma   90.00
#
_symmetry.space_group_name_H-M   'P 1'
#
loop_
_entity.id
_entity.type
_entity.pdbx_description
1 polymer ?
#
loop_
_entity_poly.entity_id
_entity_poly.type
_entity_poly.pdbx_seq_one_letter_code
_entity_poly.pdbx_strand_id
1 'polypeptide(L)'
;MYTQAKFVVVVFSYLAAALQQQPLMAPETQYSLDNLGANHQEISTLSGFRQLRYGRPSPATGFVAFGDSYSAGIGTGVEGDENNCRQGRHAYPQLMAADRRPTTFQFLSCTGATTSNVMAGGDGSQLDLFDVSVPVDFGLLSIGGNDLGFFEVINACVFRFYNFYSGTCEDALAHSRVLLESDEFEIRLRIVVMEILDKIRWEKKP
;
A
#
# COMPACT_ATOMS: atom_id res chain seq x y z
N MET A 1 -24.17 -11.07 10.71
CA MET A 1 -23.51 -11.23 9.38
C MET A 1 -22.10 -10.71 9.59
N TYR A 2 -21.13 -11.60 9.76
CA TYR A 2 -19.78 -11.23 10.20
C TYR A 2 -19.02 -10.56 9.06
N THR A 3 -18.72 -9.28 9.20
CA THR A 3 -17.86 -8.55 8.26
C THR A 3 -16.43 -8.99 8.53
N GLN A 4 -15.93 -9.93 7.73
CA GLN A 4 -14.51 -10.28 7.70
C GLN A 4 -13.70 -9.01 7.41
N ALA A 5 -12.93 -8.57 8.40
CA ALA A 5 -12.08 -7.40 8.28
C ALA A 5 -10.96 -7.71 7.27
N LYS A 6 -10.66 -6.78 6.35
CA LYS A 6 -9.67 -6.97 5.26
C LYS A 6 -8.46 -6.04 5.44
N PHE A 7 -7.26 -6.60 5.55
CA PHE A 7 -6.02 -5.83 5.61
C PHE A 7 -5.27 -5.98 4.28
N VAL A 8 -4.95 -4.88 3.61
CA VAL A 8 -4.20 -4.89 2.37
C VAL A 8 -2.84 -4.28 2.65
N VAL A 9 -1.82 -5.13 2.73
CA VAL A 9 -0.43 -4.70 2.77
C VAL A 9 0.02 -4.52 1.32
N VAL A 10 0.42 -3.31 0.96
CA VAL A 10 1.08 -3.05 -0.31
C VAL A 10 2.55 -2.87 -0.01
N VAL A 11 3.30 -3.97 -0.03
CA VAL A 11 4.77 -3.91 0.01
C VAL A 11 5.24 -3.63 -1.42
N PHE A 12 5.62 -2.39 -1.70
CA PHE A 12 6.28 -2.05 -2.96
C PHE A 12 7.75 -2.47 -2.91
N SER A 13 8.02 -3.77 -2.98
CA SER A 13 9.37 -4.31 -3.20
C SER A 13 9.73 -4.18 -4.68
N TYR A 14 10.01 -2.95 -5.15
CA TYR A 14 10.38 -2.70 -6.55
C TYR A 14 11.81 -3.11 -6.93
N LEU A 15 12.57 -3.76 -6.05
CA LEU A 15 13.96 -4.15 -6.34
C LEU A 15 14.16 -5.64 -6.64
N ALA A 16 13.19 -6.52 -6.38
CA ALA A 16 13.29 -7.93 -6.80
C ALA A 16 12.92 -8.15 -8.27
N ALA A 17 12.09 -7.28 -8.86
CA ALA A 17 11.62 -7.42 -10.24
C ALA A 17 12.68 -7.03 -11.30
N ALA A 18 13.74 -6.32 -10.92
CA ALA A 18 14.80 -5.93 -11.86
C ALA A 18 15.82 -7.06 -12.15
N LEU A 19 15.76 -8.19 -11.43
CA LEU A 19 16.68 -9.33 -11.60
C LEU A 19 16.03 -10.59 -12.18
N GLN A 20 14.75 -10.54 -12.57
CA GLN A 20 14.09 -11.62 -13.32
C GLN A 20 13.67 -11.14 -14.72
N GLN A 21 14.65 -10.75 -15.54
CA GLN A 21 14.49 -10.84 -16.99
C GLN A 21 14.60 -12.32 -17.39
N GLN A 22 13.52 -13.07 -17.21
CA GLN A 22 13.28 -14.28 -18.01
C GLN A 22 12.23 -13.94 -19.08
N PRO A 23 12.47 -14.26 -20.36
CA PRO A 23 11.59 -13.85 -21.44
C PRO A 23 10.25 -14.58 -21.31
N LEU A 24 9.17 -13.84 -21.12
CA LEU A 24 7.82 -14.37 -21.23
C LEU A 24 7.57 -14.73 -22.70
N MET A 25 7.55 -16.02 -23.00
CA MET A 25 6.96 -16.54 -24.22
C MET A 25 5.48 -16.18 -24.26
N ALA A 26 5.09 -15.41 -25.27
CA ALA A 26 3.70 -15.09 -25.58
C ALA A 26 2.95 -16.32 -26.11
N PRO A 27 1.62 -16.39 -25.91
CA PRO A 27 0.74 -16.97 -26.90
C PRO A 27 -0.07 -15.86 -27.59
N GLU A 28 0.12 -15.76 -28.90
CA GLU A 28 -0.79 -15.07 -29.81
C GLU A 28 -2.19 -15.71 -29.72
N THR A 29 -3.22 -14.91 -29.51
CA THR A 29 -4.50 -15.09 -30.22
C THR A 29 -5.31 -13.81 -30.13
N GLN A 30 -5.22 -13.05 -31.21
CA GLN A 30 -5.99 -11.85 -31.51
C GLN A 30 -7.37 -12.29 -32.00
N TYR A 31 -8.47 -11.91 -31.32
CA TYR A 31 -9.81 -12.00 -31.89
C TYR A 31 -10.42 -10.61 -32.02
N SER A 32 -10.70 -10.26 -33.28
CA SER A 32 -11.28 -9.00 -33.74
C SER A 32 -12.66 -8.76 -33.12
N LEU A 33 -12.90 -7.54 -32.65
CA LEU A 33 -14.22 -7.05 -32.29
C LEU A 33 -14.93 -6.53 -33.54
N ASP A 34 -15.35 -7.44 -34.41
CA ASP A 34 -16.22 -7.11 -35.53
C ASP A 34 -17.47 -7.98 -35.48
N ASN A 35 -18.62 -7.30 -35.40
CA ASN A 35 -19.98 -7.82 -35.46
C ASN A 35 -20.48 -8.60 -34.24
N LEU A 36 -21.34 -7.94 -33.46
CA LEU A 36 -22.73 -8.34 -33.28
C LEU A 36 -23.46 -7.22 -32.54
N GLY A 37 -24.16 -6.39 -33.32
CA GLY A 37 -25.17 -5.48 -32.80
C GLY A 37 -26.37 -6.26 -32.26
N ALA A 38 -27.07 -5.61 -31.33
CA ALA A 38 -28.48 -5.79 -30.96
C ALA A 38 -29.08 -7.19 -31.11
N ASN A 39 -29.31 -7.86 -29.98
CA ASN A 39 -30.63 -8.40 -29.66
C ASN A 39 -30.68 -8.88 -28.20
N HIS A 40 -31.58 -8.26 -27.43
CA HIS A 40 -32.11 -8.80 -26.19
C HIS A 40 -32.85 -10.11 -26.49
N GLN A 41 -32.35 -11.25 -26.00
CA GLN A 41 -33.22 -12.39 -25.67
C GLN A 41 -32.66 -13.13 -24.44
N GLU A 42 -33.60 -13.41 -23.54
CA GLU A 42 -33.44 -14.12 -22.27
C GLU A 42 -32.71 -15.45 -22.43
N ILE A 43 -31.70 -15.70 -21.60
CA ILE A 43 -31.27 -17.06 -21.25
C ILE A 43 -31.43 -17.20 -19.74
N SER A 44 -32.69 -17.28 -19.32
CA SER A 44 -33.08 -18.00 -18.11
C SER A 44 -32.91 -19.48 -18.40
N THR A 45 -31.81 -20.10 -17.94
CA THR A 45 -31.61 -21.54 -17.61
C THR A 45 -30.18 -22.01 -17.90
N LEU A 46 -29.24 -21.59 -17.07
CA LEU A 46 -28.00 -22.37 -16.84
C LEU A 46 -27.83 -22.57 -15.34
N SER A 47 -28.48 -23.62 -14.82
CA SER A 47 -28.22 -24.19 -13.50
C SER A 47 -26.80 -24.77 -13.48
N GLY A 48 -25.80 -23.96 -13.14
CA GLY A 48 -24.43 -24.48 -12.99
C GLY A 48 -23.34 -23.44 -12.78
N PHE A 49 -23.51 -22.21 -13.29
CA PHE A 49 -22.57 -21.14 -12.98
C PHE A 49 -22.98 -20.46 -11.68
N ARG A 50 -22.34 -20.84 -10.56
CA ARG A 50 -22.21 -19.92 -9.43
C ARG A 50 -21.43 -18.72 -9.94
N GLN A 51 -22.14 -17.69 -10.41
CA GLN A 51 -21.60 -16.34 -10.43
C GLN A 51 -21.04 -16.11 -9.02
N LEU A 52 -19.73 -15.96 -8.92
CA LEU A 52 -19.13 -15.33 -7.75
C LEU A 52 -19.78 -13.95 -7.70
N ARG A 53 -20.87 -13.84 -6.95
CA ARG A 53 -21.38 -12.56 -6.49
C ARG A 53 -20.24 -12.05 -5.62
N TYR A 54 -19.35 -11.25 -6.21
CA TYR A 54 -18.54 -10.32 -5.44
C TYR A 54 -19.58 -9.44 -4.77
N GLY A 55 -19.99 -9.85 -3.56
CA GLY A 55 -20.98 -9.11 -2.80
C GLY A 55 -20.50 -7.67 -2.76
N ARG A 56 -21.43 -6.71 -2.93
CA ARG A 56 -21.13 -5.31 -2.66
C ARG A 56 -20.28 -5.29 -1.38
N PRO A 57 -19.07 -4.70 -1.39
CA PRO A 57 -18.31 -4.57 -0.17
C PRO A 57 -19.27 -3.99 0.86
N SER A 58 -19.43 -4.66 2.01
CA SER A 58 -20.04 -3.99 3.14
C SER A 58 -19.31 -2.66 3.28
N PRO A 59 -20.01 -1.53 3.49
CA PRO A 59 -19.35 -0.29 3.87
C PRO A 59 -18.36 -0.64 4.98
N ALA A 60 -17.09 -0.28 4.77
CA ALA A 60 -16.09 -0.47 5.82
C ALA A 60 -16.58 0.33 7.02
N THR A 61 -16.73 -0.31 8.16
CA THR A 61 -17.13 0.41 9.37
C THR A 61 -16.02 1.37 9.76
N GLY A 62 -14.76 0.99 9.56
CA GLY A 62 -13.66 1.91 9.78
C GLY A 62 -12.40 1.58 9.00
N PHE A 63 -11.71 2.63 8.61
CA PHE A 63 -10.56 2.57 7.73
C PHE A 63 -9.35 3.25 8.39
N VAL A 64 -8.23 2.57 8.45
CA VAL A 64 -6.93 3.15 8.82
C VAL A 64 -5.92 3.06 7.69
N ALA A 65 -5.06 4.07 7.54
CA ALA A 65 -3.96 4.04 6.59
C ALA A 65 -2.65 4.43 7.28
N PHE A 66 -1.77 3.45 7.41
CA PHE A 66 -0.40 3.59 7.88
C PHE A 66 0.56 3.65 6.68
N GLY A 67 1.74 4.22 6.90
CA GLY A 67 2.84 4.06 5.95
C GLY A 67 3.71 5.29 5.75
N ASP A 68 4.49 5.22 4.67
CA ASP A 68 5.45 6.22 4.21
C ASP A 68 4.85 7.23 3.21
N SER A 69 5.72 7.92 2.47
CA SER A 69 5.38 8.92 1.46
C SER A 69 4.46 8.40 0.36
N TYR A 70 4.51 7.11 0.01
CA TYR A 70 3.63 6.54 -1.01
C TYR A 70 2.19 6.50 -0.54
N SER A 71 1.96 6.21 0.75
CA SER A 71 0.63 6.25 1.37
C SER A 71 0.22 7.66 1.79
N ALA A 72 1.16 8.47 2.28
CA ALA A 72 0.91 9.88 2.59
C ALA A 72 0.53 10.68 1.33
N GLY A 73 1.04 10.28 0.15
CA GLY A 73 0.73 10.92 -1.11
C GLY A 73 1.36 12.30 -1.26
N ILE A 74 2.63 12.44 -0.86
CA ILE A 74 3.39 13.68 -1.09
C ILE A 74 3.33 14.07 -2.58
N GLY A 75 3.12 15.36 -2.84
CA GLY A 75 3.01 15.88 -4.21
C GLY A 75 1.63 15.72 -4.85
N THR A 76 0.65 15.14 -4.16
CA THR A 76 -0.73 15.02 -4.68
C THR A 76 -1.64 16.22 -4.34
N GLY A 77 -1.04 17.36 -4.01
CA GLY A 77 -1.72 18.60 -3.59
C GLY A 77 -2.19 18.55 -2.14
N VAL A 78 -2.34 19.70 -1.48
CA VAL A 78 -2.76 19.81 -0.06
C VAL A 78 -3.94 20.76 0.08
N GLU A 79 -4.67 20.67 1.20
CA GLU A 79 -5.66 21.67 1.60
C GLU A 79 -5.04 22.63 2.59
N GLY A 80 -4.81 23.88 2.18
CA GLY A 80 -4.10 24.85 2.98
C GLY A 80 -2.59 24.57 3.02
N ASP A 81 -2.00 24.70 4.20
CA ASP A 81 -0.56 24.49 4.39
C ASP A 81 -0.21 23.00 4.46
N GLU A 82 0.93 22.64 3.88
CA GLU A 82 1.44 21.28 3.92
C GLU A 82 1.85 20.91 5.36
N ASN A 83 1.26 19.83 5.88
CA ASN A 83 1.59 19.34 7.22
C ASN A 83 2.96 18.62 7.24
N ASN A 84 3.50 18.38 8.43
CA ASN A 84 4.81 17.73 8.59
C ASN A 84 4.91 16.35 7.92
N CYS A 85 3.79 15.61 7.86
CA CYS A 85 3.72 14.30 7.22
C CYS A 85 3.54 14.36 5.70
N ARG A 86 3.33 15.57 5.16
CA ARG A 86 3.08 15.86 3.74
C ARG A 86 1.96 15.01 3.15
N GLN A 87 0.88 14.92 3.91
CA GLN A 87 -0.31 14.17 3.52
C GLN A 87 -1.08 14.91 2.43
N GLY A 88 -1.16 14.31 1.26
CA GLY A 88 -1.81 14.92 0.11
C GLY A 88 -3.32 14.62 0.03
N ARG A 89 -4.07 15.59 -0.52
CA ARG A 89 -5.52 15.53 -0.75
C ARG A 89 -5.91 14.40 -1.72
N HIS A 90 -5.05 14.09 -2.70
CA HIS A 90 -5.30 13.01 -3.66
C HIS A 90 -4.43 11.78 -3.38
N ALA A 91 -3.98 11.60 -2.13
CA ALA A 91 -3.33 10.38 -1.71
C ALA A 91 -4.28 9.19 -1.87
N TYR A 92 -3.75 8.04 -2.28
CA TYR A 92 -4.61 6.87 -2.57
C TYR A 92 -5.46 6.41 -1.37
N PRO A 93 -5.04 6.52 -0.08
CA PRO A 93 -5.92 6.21 1.02
C PRO A 93 -7.11 7.17 1.14
N GLN A 94 -6.92 8.47 0.83
CA GLN A 94 -8.02 9.44 0.80
C GLN A 94 -9.01 9.12 -0.31
N LEU A 95 -8.52 8.80 -1.51
CA LEU A 95 -9.37 8.42 -2.66
C LEU A 95 -10.17 7.14 -2.34
N MET A 96 -9.52 6.15 -1.73
CA MET A 96 -10.19 4.93 -1.29
C MET A 96 -11.21 5.19 -0.18
N ALA A 97 -10.94 6.11 0.75
CA ALA A 97 -11.87 6.45 1.82
C ALA A 97 -13.11 7.18 1.26
N ALA A 98 -12.92 8.07 0.28
CA ALA A 98 -14.02 8.74 -0.41
C ALA A 98 -14.94 7.76 -1.17
N ASP A 99 -14.37 6.72 -1.79
CA ASP A 99 -15.13 5.68 -2.49
C ASP A 99 -15.85 4.73 -1.51
N ARG A 100 -15.15 4.25 -0.46
CA ARG A 100 -15.69 3.29 0.51
C ARG A 100 -16.64 3.90 1.54
N ARG A 101 -16.55 5.21 1.76
CA ARG A 101 -17.33 6.01 2.72
C ARG A 101 -17.42 5.35 4.10
N PRO A 102 -16.28 5.08 4.77
CA PRO A 102 -16.29 4.45 6.07
C PRO A 102 -16.89 5.37 7.14
N THR A 103 -17.39 4.80 8.24
CA THR A 103 -17.90 5.65 9.34
C THR A 103 -16.78 6.39 10.08
N THR A 104 -15.58 5.82 10.07
CA THR A 104 -14.36 6.43 10.62
C THR A 104 -13.21 6.24 9.64
N PHE A 105 -12.35 7.26 9.51
CA PHE A 105 -11.13 7.20 8.72
C PHE A 105 -9.97 7.81 9.51
N GLN A 106 -8.91 7.03 9.72
CA GLN A 106 -7.69 7.46 10.39
C GLN A 106 -6.54 7.47 9.38
N PHE A 107 -6.08 8.67 9.00
CA PHE A 107 -4.98 8.83 8.05
C PHE A 107 -3.68 9.14 8.79
N LEU A 108 -2.86 8.12 9.00
CA LEU A 108 -1.67 8.17 9.85
C LEU A 108 -0.36 8.06 9.06
N SER A 109 -0.45 7.92 7.73
CA SER A 109 0.73 7.80 6.87
C SER A 109 1.56 9.08 6.90
N CYS A 110 2.89 8.93 6.92
CA CYS A 110 3.80 10.05 7.09
C CYS A 110 5.01 9.92 6.16
N THR A 111 5.32 10.96 5.39
CA THR A 111 6.47 10.98 4.49
C THR A 111 7.78 10.80 5.26
N GLY A 112 8.65 9.92 4.74
CA GLY A 112 9.94 9.58 5.35
C GLY A 112 9.85 8.51 6.43
N ALA A 113 8.65 8.02 6.77
CA ALA A 113 8.49 6.97 7.76
C ALA A 113 9.23 5.68 7.34
N THR A 114 9.96 5.12 8.30
CA THR A 114 10.55 3.77 8.26
C THR A 114 9.69 2.80 9.05
N THR A 115 10.04 1.51 9.05
CA THR A 115 9.36 0.50 9.89
C THR A 115 9.29 0.89 11.37
N SER A 116 10.32 1.54 11.92
CA SER A 116 10.33 1.99 13.32
C SER A 116 9.33 3.09 13.63
N ASN A 117 9.03 3.96 12.66
CA ASN A 117 8.04 5.03 12.81
C ASN A 117 6.59 4.49 12.80
N VAL A 118 6.39 3.24 12.39
CA VAL A 118 5.07 2.59 12.50
C VAL A 118 4.91 1.92 13.87
N MET A 119 5.95 1.24 14.36
CA MET A 119 5.92 0.47 15.62
C MET A 119 5.64 1.33 16.86
N ALA A 120 5.11 0.71 17.92
CA ALA A 120 4.86 1.39 19.18
C ALA A 120 6.18 1.86 19.83
N GLY A 121 6.17 3.06 20.43
CA GLY A 121 7.35 3.65 21.06
C GLY A 121 8.41 4.19 20.09
N GLY A 122 8.17 4.12 18.78
CA GLY A 122 8.99 4.78 17.76
C GLY A 122 8.81 6.31 17.75
N ASP A 123 9.81 7.03 17.24
CA ASP A 123 9.68 8.47 17.02
C ASP A 123 8.58 8.75 15.98
N GLY A 124 7.63 9.63 16.31
CA GLY A 124 6.44 9.84 15.50
C GLY A 124 5.59 8.58 15.28
N SER A 125 5.60 7.63 16.22
CA SER A 125 4.91 6.33 16.10
C SER A 125 3.46 6.46 15.63
N GLN A 126 3.18 5.86 14.48
CA GLN A 126 1.82 5.84 13.93
C GLN A 126 0.89 4.94 14.78
N LEU A 127 1.40 3.86 15.38
CA LEU A 127 0.60 3.00 16.26
C LEU A 127 0.28 3.65 17.61
N ASP A 128 1.09 4.59 18.09
CA ASP A 128 0.77 5.35 19.31
C ASP A 128 -0.24 6.47 19.02
N LEU A 129 -0.26 7.01 17.80
CA LEU A 129 -1.26 7.96 17.33
C LEU A 129 -2.60 7.30 16.94
N PHE A 130 -2.61 5.98 16.75
CA PHE A 130 -3.79 5.24 16.34
C PHE A 130 -4.85 5.17 17.45
N ASP A 131 -6.05 5.70 17.16
CA ASP A 131 -7.19 5.63 18.06
C ASP A 131 -7.88 4.27 17.97
N VAL A 132 -7.67 3.45 19.01
CA VAL A 132 -8.25 2.10 19.15
C VAL A 132 -9.71 2.10 19.63
N SER A 133 -10.29 3.26 19.95
CA SER A 133 -11.66 3.40 20.45
C SER A 133 -12.70 3.37 19.33
N VAL A 134 -12.31 3.77 18.11
CA VAL A 134 -13.16 3.74 16.93
C VAL A 134 -13.08 2.40 16.20
N PRO A 135 -14.15 1.98 15.49
CA PRO A 135 -14.11 0.75 14.71
C PRO A 135 -13.05 0.85 13.61
N VAL A 136 -12.40 -0.27 13.30
CA VAL A 136 -11.53 -0.47 12.14
C VAL A 136 -11.74 -1.90 11.62
N ASP A 137 -11.99 -2.02 10.32
CA ASP A 137 -12.15 -3.29 9.59
C ASP A 137 -11.49 -3.28 8.21
N PHE A 138 -10.88 -2.16 7.81
CA PHE A 138 -10.03 -2.05 6.64
C PHE A 138 -8.75 -1.29 6.97
N GLY A 139 -7.60 -1.81 6.54
CA GLY A 139 -6.31 -1.18 6.78
C GLY A 139 -5.41 -1.22 5.56
N LEU A 140 -4.65 -0.14 5.38
CA LEU A 140 -3.58 -0.03 4.39
C LEU A 140 -2.23 0.16 5.08
N LEU A 141 -1.19 -0.40 4.47
CA LEU A 141 0.20 -0.17 4.83
C LEU A 141 1.06 -0.10 3.57
N SER A 142 1.88 0.94 3.46
CA SER A 142 3.03 1.07 2.55
C SER A 142 4.24 1.45 3.38
N ILE A 143 5.26 0.60 3.48
CA ILE A 143 6.44 0.89 4.29
C ILE A 143 7.65 0.13 3.75
N GLY A 144 8.85 0.55 4.13
CA GLY A 144 10.10 -0.15 3.87
C GLY A 144 11.02 0.52 2.85
N GLY A 145 10.50 1.38 1.96
CA GLY A 145 11.33 2.07 0.97
C GLY A 145 12.42 2.94 1.63
N ASN A 146 12.07 3.63 2.72
CA ASN A 146 13.02 4.44 3.48
C ASN A 146 14.02 3.58 4.28
N ASP A 147 13.61 2.42 4.79
CA ASP A 147 14.49 1.46 5.46
C ASP A 147 15.57 0.92 4.50
N LEU A 148 15.25 0.82 3.21
CA LEU A 148 16.09 0.23 2.17
C LEU A 148 16.90 1.25 1.36
N GLY A 149 16.84 2.52 1.72
CA GLY A 149 17.59 3.58 1.04
C GLY A 149 17.07 3.93 -0.36
N PHE A 150 15.76 3.80 -0.61
CA PHE A 150 15.20 4.03 -1.94
C PHE A 150 15.38 5.48 -2.43
N PHE A 151 15.28 6.46 -1.53
CA PHE A 151 15.51 7.86 -1.88
C PHE A 151 16.95 8.10 -2.32
N GLU A 152 17.92 7.48 -1.65
CA GLU A 152 19.34 7.52 -1.95
C GLU A 152 19.61 6.94 -3.34
N VAL A 153 19.00 5.81 -3.69
CA VAL A 153 19.08 5.21 -5.03
C VAL A 153 18.57 6.18 -6.10
N ILE A 154 17.36 6.71 -5.93
CA ILE A 154 16.75 7.62 -6.91
C ILE A 154 17.55 8.92 -7.04
N ASN A 155 18.07 9.44 -5.93
CA ASN A 155 18.93 10.61 -5.96
C ASN A 155 20.27 10.34 -6.64
N ALA A 156 20.95 9.22 -6.36
CA ALA A 156 22.23 8.89 -6.95
C ALA A 156 22.14 8.62 -8.47
N CYS A 157 21.09 7.91 -8.89
CA CYS A 157 20.93 7.41 -10.25
C CYS A 157 20.21 8.37 -11.20
N VAL A 158 19.21 9.13 -10.71
CA VAL A 158 18.31 9.90 -11.57
C VAL A 158 18.44 11.40 -11.33
N PHE A 159 18.05 11.88 -10.15
CA PHE A 159 17.86 13.31 -9.94
C PHE A 159 19.14 14.07 -9.64
N ARG A 160 20.08 13.44 -8.94
CA ARG A 160 21.36 14.02 -8.52
C ARG A 160 21.19 15.40 -7.87
N PHE A 161 20.24 15.53 -6.93
CA PHE A 161 19.89 16.79 -6.28
C PHE A 161 21.09 17.48 -5.62
N TYR A 162 22.08 16.71 -5.18
CA TYR A 162 23.31 17.22 -4.56
C TYR A 162 24.54 17.16 -5.48
N ASN A 163 24.31 17.02 -6.80
CA ASN A 163 25.34 16.87 -7.82
C ASN A 163 26.37 15.79 -7.43
N PHE A 164 27.66 16.14 -7.30
CA PHE A 164 28.74 15.23 -6.93
C PHE A 164 28.52 14.53 -5.58
N TYR A 165 27.82 15.16 -4.64
CA TYR A 165 27.56 14.61 -3.31
C TYR A 165 26.40 13.59 -3.28
N SER A 166 25.73 13.35 -4.41
CA SER A 166 24.67 12.35 -4.50
C SER A 166 25.19 10.91 -4.46
N GLY A 167 26.52 10.71 -4.48
CA GLY A 167 27.15 9.40 -4.59
C GLY A 167 27.09 8.83 -6.00
N THR A 168 27.44 7.54 -6.12
CA THR A 168 27.34 6.76 -7.34
C THR A 168 26.07 5.91 -7.34
N CYS A 169 25.53 5.64 -8.53
CA CYS A 169 24.33 4.81 -8.65
C CYS A 169 24.62 3.36 -8.22
N GLU A 170 25.81 2.87 -8.55
CA GLU A 170 26.30 1.53 -8.26
C GLU A 170 26.39 1.28 -6.76
N ASP A 171 26.96 2.22 -5.99
CA ASP A 171 27.08 2.10 -4.53
C ASP A 171 25.71 2.13 -3.86
N ALA A 172 24.82 3.02 -4.30
CA ALA A 172 23.47 3.11 -3.74
C ALA A 172 22.66 1.83 -4.00
N LEU A 173 22.74 1.27 -5.22
CA LEU A 173 22.10 0.00 -5.56
C LEU A 173 22.69 -1.17 -4.77
N ALA A 174 24.02 -1.22 -4.60
CA ALA A 174 24.69 -2.25 -3.82
C ALA A 174 24.28 -2.20 -2.35
N HIS A 175 24.21 -1.00 -1.76
CA HIS A 175 23.76 -0.80 -0.38
C HIS A 175 22.31 -1.26 -0.19
N SER A 176 21.40 -0.83 -1.06
CA SER A 176 19.99 -1.23 -1.00
C SER A 176 19.81 -2.73 -1.14
N ARG A 177 20.60 -3.40 -2.00
CA ARG A 177 20.58 -4.86 -2.16
C ARG A 177 20.97 -5.58 -0.87
N VAL A 178 22.02 -5.14 -0.19
CA VAL A 178 22.44 -5.73 1.09
C VAL A 178 21.34 -5.63 2.14
N LEU A 179 20.65 -4.50 2.21
CA LEU A 179 19.53 -4.31 3.16
C LEU A 179 18.32 -5.17 2.80
N LEU A 180 17.98 -5.26 1.51
CA LEU A 180 16.90 -6.08 0.99
C LEU A 180 17.10 -7.59 1.25
N GLU A 181 18.34 -8.06 1.10
CA GLU A 181 18.71 -9.46 1.29
C GLU A 181 18.94 -9.82 2.77
N SER A 182 18.82 -8.84 3.68
CA SER A 182 19.02 -9.06 5.10
C SER A 182 17.77 -9.62 5.79
N ASP A 183 17.98 -10.57 6.71
CA ASP A 183 16.92 -11.07 7.60
C ASP A 183 16.33 -9.96 8.48
N GLU A 184 17.13 -8.92 8.78
CA GLU A 184 16.70 -7.82 9.65
C GLU A 184 15.51 -7.07 9.07
N PHE A 185 15.53 -6.77 7.77
CA PHE A 185 14.41 -6.08 7.12
C PHE A 185 13.14 -6.95 7.12
N GLU A 186 13.28 -8.24 6.81
CA GLU A 186 12.15 -9.18 6.85
C GLU A 186 11.55 -9.26 8.26
N ILE A 187 12.40 -9.41 9.28
CA ILE A 187 11.99 -9.47 10.69
C ILE A 187 11.26 -8.19 11.09
N ARG A 188 11.80 -7.01 10.77
CA ARG A 188 11.17 -5.72 11.08
C ARG A 188 9.81 -5.58 10.44
N LEU A 189 9.68 -5.91 9.15
CA LEU A 189 8.40 -5.84 8.45
C LEU A 189 7.36 -6.79 9.07
N ARG A 190 7.79 -8.00 9.44
CA ARG A 190 6.93 -8.95 10.15
C ARG A 190 6.45 -8.43 11.50
N ILE A 191 7.36 -7.84 12.30
CA ILE A 191 7.01 -7.24 13.59
C ILE A 191 5.99 -6.12 13.42
N VAL A 192 6.22 -5.19 12.47
CA VAL A 192 5.28 -4.10 12.16
C VAL A 192 3.88 -4.65 11.88
N VAL A 193 3.77 -5.64 10.99
CA VAL A 193 2.47 -6.23 10.64
C VAL A 193 1.83 -6.89 11.86
N MET A 194 2.59 -7.63 12.66
CA MET A 194 2.06 -8.28 13.86
C MET A 194 1.60 -7.27 14.92
N GLU A 195 2.36 -6.20 15.16
CA GLU A 195 1.96 -5.14 16.11
C GLU A 195 0.69 -4.42 15.65
N ILE A 196 0.57 -4.13 14.35
CA ILE A 196 -0.66 -3.55 13.79
C ILE A 196 -1.85 -4.48 14.05
N LEU A 197 -1.71 -5.78 13.75
CA LEU A 197 -2.78 -6.75 13.91
C LEU A 197 -3.20 -6.91 15.38
N ASP A 198 -2.24 -6.91 16.31
CA ASP A 198 -2.52 -6.97 17.74
C ASP A 198 -3.20 -5.69 18.24
N LYS A 199 -2.68 -4.52 17.88
CA LYS A 199 -3.23 -3.22 18.30
C LYS A 199 -4.67 -3.01 17.82
N ILE A 200 -5.00 -3.43 16.60
CA ILE A 200 -6.36 -3.32 16.05
C ILE A 200 -7.30 -4.41 16.64
N ARG A 201 -6.76 -5.38 17.41
CA ARG A 201 -7.49 -6.51 17.99
C ARG A 201 -8.20 -7.35 16.94
N TRP A 202 -7.55 -7.56 15.79
CA TRP A 202 -8.18 -8.13 14.59
C TRP A 202 -8.69 -9.57 14.80
N GLU A 203 -7.92 -10.38 15.54
CA GLU A 203 -8.28 -11.77 15.87
C GLU A 203 -9.33 -11.90 16.98
N LYS A 204 -9.65 -10.81 17.68
CA LYS A 204 -10.57 -10.82 18.83
C LYS A 204 -12.01 -10.41 18.49
N LYS A 205 -12.32 -10.23 17.20
CA LYS A 205 -13.69 -10.01 16.72
C LYS A 205 -14.26 -11.36 16.26
N PRO A 206 -15.08 -12.06 17.07
CA PRO A 206 -15.80 -13.26 16.62
C PRO A 206 -16.70 -12.95 15.43
#